data_AF-A0A2J6QWM1-F1
#
_entry.id   AF-A0A2J6QWM1-F1
#
_cell.length_a   1.000
_cell.length_b   1.000
_cell.length_c   1.000
_cell.angle_alpha   90.00
_cell.angle_beta   90.00
_cell.angle_gamma   90.00
#
_symmetry.space_group_name_H-M   'P 1'
#
loop_
_entity.id
_entity.type
_entity.pdbx_description
1 polymer ?
#
loop_
_entity_poly.entity_id
_entity_poly.type
_entity_poly.pdbx_seq_one_letter_code
_entity_poly.pdbx_strand_id
1 'polypeptide(L)'
;MKANIIKAPTRFGLLLYPGFAPLDVFGPIQALTSLSYAYGDLNLTIISETLDPVYPGPPAVGVKTFWPVVINSTVSEGILPTHTFETAPPIDVLMIPGGFGGWAPAPILDSTYAFIKERYPTLQYLFTVCTGSALVARTGVLDGKHATTNKNAWDIVTPWGPKVKWVAQARWVTDGNIWTTSGVAAGIDGFLAWIEAVYPPEAATNVANGMEYVRNSNSTNDPFAALNGLTDANNSTNPSPKYALIVI
;
A
#
# COMPACT_ATOMS: atom_id res chain seq x y z
N MET A 1 -14.37 16.51 27.44
CA MET A 1 -14.61 15.63 26.26
C MET A 1 -13.82 14.35 26.50
N LYS A 2 -14.46 13.18 26.54
CA LYS A 2 -13.70 11.91 26.62
C LYS A 2 -12.99 11.75 25.28
N ALA A 3 -11.66 11.62 25.29
CA ALA A 3 -10.93 11.25 24.08
C ALA A 3 -11.51 9.91 23.60
N ASN A 4 -11.93 9.82 22.35
CA ASN A 4 -12.30 8.54 21.76
C ASN A 4 -11.04 7.70 21.68
N ILE A 5 -10.92 6.73 22.59
CA ILE A 5 -9.86 5.72 22.57
C ILE A 5 -10.19 4.79 21.40
N ILE A 6 -9.49 4.95 20.29
CA ILE A 6 -9.59 4.02 19.16
C ILE A 6 -8.71 2.83 19.51
N LYS A 7 -9.32 1.66 19.70
CA LYS A 7 -8.59 0.40 19.88
C LYS A 7 -7.73 0.16 18.63
N ALA A 8 -6.47 -0.24 18.82
CA ALA A 8 -5.60 -0.62 17.71
C ALA A 8 -6.29 -1.66 16.81
N PRO A 9 -6.14 -1.55 15.48
CA PRO A 9 -6.81 -2.43 14.53
C PRO A 9 -6.33 -3.88 14.71
N THR A 10 -7.23 -4.84 14.51
CA THR A 10 -6.88 -6.27 14.60
C THR A 10 -7.27 -7.06 13.35
N ARG A 11 -8.05 -6.47 12.44
CA ARG A 11 -8.51 -7.14 11.21
C ARG A 11 -7.93 -6.46 9.99
N PHE A 12 -7.05 -7.16 9.29
CA PHE A 12 -6.37 -6.70 8.09
C PHE A 12 -6.99 -7.39 6.87
N GLY A 13 -7.27 -6.62 5.82
CA GLY A 13 -7.59 -7.12 4.50
C GLY A 13 -6.45 -6.83 3.55
N LEU A 14 -6.00 -7.84 2.80
CA LEU A 14 -5.12 -7.69 1.66
C LEU A 14 -5.96 -7.82 0.38
N LEU A 15 -6.03 -6.77 -0.42
CA LEU A 15 -6.66 -6.83 -1.74
C LEU A 15 -5.65 -7.38 -2.75
N LEU A 16 -5.98 -8.50 -3.39
CA LEU A 16 -5.21 -9.09 -4.48
C LEU A 16 -5.96 -9.00 -5.81
N TYR A 17 -5.18 -8.74 -6.85
CA TYR A 17 -5.61 -8.77 -8.24
C TYR A 17 -4.51 -9.43 -9.08
N PRO A 18 -4.86 -10.10 -10.20
CA PRO A 18 -3.87 -10.70 -11.09
C PRO A 18 -2.85 -9.66 -11.53
N GLY A 19 -1.56 -9.98 -11.41
CA GLY A 19 -0.49 -9.04 -11.76
C GLY A 19 0.03 -8.17 -10.63
N PHE A 20 -0.26 -8.50 -9.36
CA PHE A 20 0.31 -7.82 -8.20
C PHE A 20 1.85 -7.93 -8.15
N ALA A 21 2.50 -7.03 -7.41
CA ALA A 21 3.94 -7.08 -7.16
C ALA A 21 4.23 -7.88 -5.87
N PRO A 22 5.06 -8.95 -5.90
CA PRO A 22 5.24 -9.83 -4.74
C PRO A 22 5.70 -9.12 -3.47
N LEU A 23 6.73 -8.27 -3.55
CA LEU A 23 7.31 -7.65 -2.36
C LEU A 23 6.47 -6.48 -1.81
N ASP A 24 5.55 -5.93 -2.61
CA ASP A 24 4.52 -4.99 -2.14
C ASP A 24 3.53 -5.68 -1.20
N VAL A 25 3.35 -6.99 -1.37
CA VAL A 25 2.50 -7.85 -0.53
C VAL A 25 3.31 -8.42 0.64
N PHE A 26 4.36 -9.18 0.34
CA PHE A 26 5.07 -9.98 1.34
C PHE A 26 5.94 -9.14 2.27
N GLY A 27 6.40 -7.95 1.86
CA GLY A 27 7.15 -7.05 2.72
C GLY A 27 6.33 -6.57 3.93
N PRO A 28 5.21 -5.86 3.71
CA PRO A 28 4.29 -5.49 4.78
C PRO A 28 3.69 -6.68 5.54
N ILE A 29 3.38 -7.80 4.86
CA ILE A 29 2.87 -9.01 5.54
C ILE A 29 3.93 -9.62 6.46
N GLN A 30 5.21 -9.60 6.11
CA GLN A 30 6.26 -10.07 7.00
C GLN A 30 6.29 -9.24 8.29
N ALA A 31 6.21 -7.91 8.18
CA ALA A 31 6.13 -7.03 9.34
C ALA A 31 4.86 -7.26 10.17
N LEU A 32 3.71 -7.47 9.51
CA LEU A 32 2.45 -7.81 10.20
C LEU A 32 2.52 -9.18 10.90
N THR A 33 3.17 -10.16 10.29
CA THR A 33 3.38 -11.50 10.87
C THR A 33 4.23 -11.39 12.12
N SER A 34 5.35 -10.66 12.06
CA SER A 34 6.19 -10.39 13.23
C SER A 34 5.42 -9.64 14.32
N LEU A 35 4.57 -8.68 13.95
CA LEU A 35 3.70 -7.97 14.91
C LEU A 35 2.69 -8.91 15.58
N SER A 36 2.13 -9.87 14.84
CA SER A 36 1.15 -10.83 15.35
C SER A 36 1.72 -11.71 16.47
N TYR A 37 3.02 -12.04 16.40
CA TYR A 37 3.69 -12.80 17.46
C TYR A 37 3.84 -12.01 18.77
N ALA A 38 3.88 -10.68 18.69
CA ALA A 38 4.02 -9.82 19.85
C ALA A 38 2.68 -9.43 20.49
N TYR A 39 1.62 -9.26 19.68
CA TYR A 39 0.34 -8.69 20.14
C TYR A 39 -0.83 -9.68 20.17
N GLY A 40 -0.75 -10.82 19.47
CA GLY A 40 -1.86 -11.78 19.36
C GLY A 40 -3.10 -11.21 18.66
N ASP A 41 -4.06 -12.08 18.31
CA ASP A 41 -5.38 -11.71 17.77
C ASP A 41 -5.36 -10.80 16.50
N LEU A 42 -4.27 -10.79 15.74
CA LEU A 42 -4.22 -10.13 14.44
C LEU A 42 -4.68 -11.11 13.36
N ASN A 43 -5.69 -10.70 12.59
CA ASN A 43 -6.35 -11.54 11.59
C ASN A 43 -6.11 -10.97 10.20
N LEU A 44 -5.64 -11.80 9.26
CA LEU A 44 -5.44 -11.42 7.87
C LEU A 44 -6.48 -12.09 6.96
N THR A 45 -7.23 -11.28 6.23
CA THR A 45 -8.17 -11.70 5.19
C THR A 45 -7.54 -11.41 3.83
N ILE A 46 -7.34 -12.43 3.00
CA ILE A 46 -6.83 -12.25 1.63
C ILE A 46 -8.03 -12.23 0.70
N ILE A 47 -8.23 -11.11 0.01
CA ILE A 47 -9.46 -10.77 -0.69
C ILE A 47 -9.15 -10.62 -2.18
N SER A 48 -9.86 -11.35 -3.03
CA SER A 48 -9.78 -11.17 -4.49
C SER A 48 -11.17 -11.27 -5.13
N GLU A 49 -11.24 -11.21 -6.46
CA GLU A 49 -12.50 -11.36 -7.19
C GLU A 49 -13.02 -12.81 -7.11
N THR A 50 -12.12 -13.78 -7.28
CA THR A 50 -12.42 -15.22 -7.17
C THR A 50 -11.56 -15.86 -6.08
N LEU A 51 -11.78 -17.15 -5.80
CA LEU A 51 -10.95 -17.96 -4.91
C LEU A 51 -9.82 -18.69 -5.66
N ASP A 52 -9.63 -18.40 -6.94
CA ASP A 52 -8.53 -18.97 -7.71
C ASP A 52 -7.19 -18.37 -7.23
N PRO A 53 -6.09 -19.14 -7.28
CA PRO A 53 -4.77 -18.58 -6.98
C PRO A 53 -4.45 -17.37 -7.86
N VAL A 54 -4.07 -16.27 -7.21
CA VAL A 54 -3.69 -15.02 -7.87
C VAL A 54 -2.17 -14.99 -8.03
N TYR A 55 -1.68 -14.67 -9.22
CA TYR A 55 -0.26 -14.67 -9.52
C TYR A 55 0.26 -13.25 -9.82
N PRO A 56 1.54 -12.97 -9.55
CA PRO A 56 2.22 -11.82 -10.12
C PRO A 56 2.26 -11.93 -11.64
N GLY A 57 2.38 -10.78 -12.30
CA GLY A 57 2.19 -10.67 -13.74
C GLY A 57 3.38 -10.04 -14.43
N PRO A 58 3.62 -10.38 -15.70
CA PRO A 58 4.68 -9.76 -16.47
C PRO A 58 4.44 -8.25 -16.59
N PRO A 59 5.48 -7.45 -16.90
CA PRO A 59 5.33 -6.05 -17.25
C PRO A 59 4.25 -5.86 -18.31
N ALA A 60 3.34 -4.91 -18.09
CA ALA A 60 2.37 -4.53 -19.11
C ALA A 60 3.10 -3.97 -20.34
N VAL A 61 2.57 -4.24 -21.53
CA VAL A 61 3.16 -3.78 -22.80
C VAL A 61 3.29 -2.25 -22.77
N GLY A 62 4.47 -1.74 -23.13
CA GLY A 62 4.74 -0.29 -23.20
C GLY A 62 5.08 0.36 -21.86
N VAL A 63 5.22 -0.40 -20.76
CA VAL A 63 5.70 0.14 -19.49
C VAL A 63 7.23 0.21 -19.47
N LYS A 64 7.76 1.38 -19.08
CA LYS A 64 9.20 1.57 -18.85
C LYS A 64 9.68 0.67 -17.72
N THR A 65 10.65 -0.18 -18.00
CA THR A 65 11.37 -1.01 -17.02
C THR A 65 12.84 -0.61 -16.99
N PHE A 66 13.52 -0.83 -15.85
CA PHE A 66 14.98 -0.63 -15.76
C PHE A 66 15.80 -1.76 -16.38
N TRP A 67 15.13 -2.79 -16.92
CA TRP A 67 15.71 -3.99 -17.51
C TRP A 67 14.94 -4.39 -18.77
N PRO A 68 15.55 -5.12 -19.73
CA PRO A 68 14.82 -5.67 -20.86
C PRO A 68 13.73 -6.64 -20.40
N VAL A 69 12.54 -6.55 -21.00
CA VAL A 69 11.41 -7.41 -20.67
C VAL A 69 11.52 -8.72 -21.44
N VAL A 70 11.59 -9.84 -20.71
CA VAL A 70 11.55 -11.20 -21.26
C VAL A 70 10.40 -11.94 -20.58
N ILE A 71 9.42 -12.40 -21.36
CA ILE A 71 8.16 -13.00 -20.87
C ILE A 71 8.12 -14.54 -20.93
N ASN A 72 9.29 -15.19 -20.83
CA ASN A 72 9.43 -16.65 -20.87
C ASN A 72 10.08 -17.19 -19.58
N SER A 73 9.44 -16.95 -18.44
CA SER A 73 9.90 -17.38 -17.12
C SER A 73 8.78 -18.05 -16.35
N THR A 74 9.11 -19.05 -15.54
CA THR A 74 8.20 -19.73 -14.62
C THR A 74 8.34 -19.24 -13.18
N VAL A 75 9.19 -18.23 -12.93
CA VAL A 75 9.36 -17.63 -11.59
C VAL A 75 8.12 -16.81 -11.26
N SER A 76 7.30 -17.33 -10.36
CA SER A 76 6.06 -16.70 -9.90
C SER A 76 5.56 -17.39 -8.63
N GLU A 77 5.13 -16.62 -7.64
CA GLU A 77 4.46 -17.14 -6.43
C GLU A 77 2.96 -16.84 -6.48
N GLY A 78 2.12 -17.88 -6.50
CA GLY A 78 0.67 -17.71 -6.39
C GLY A 78 0.22 -17.57 -4.94
N ILE A 79 -0.76 -16.71 -4.68
CA ILE A 79 -1.41 -16.58 -3.38
C ILE A 79 -2.86 -17.05 -3.51
N LEU A 80 -3.27 -17.96 -2.63
CA LEU A 80 -4.67 -18.42 -2.54
C LEU A 80 -5.49 -17.40 -1.72
N PRO A 81 -6.53 -16.78 -2.30
CA PRO A 81 -7.44 -15.91 -1.55
C PRO A 81 -8.23 -16.70 -0.49
N THR A 82 -8.56 -16.04 0.61
CA THR A 82 -9.45 -16.62 1.64
C THR A 82 -10.89 -16.22 1.45
N HIS A 83 -11.14 -15.06 0.81
CA HIS A 83 -12.47 -14.51 0.57
C HIS A 83 -12.54 -13.83 -0.80
N THR A 84 -13.76 -13.72 -1.32
CA THR A 84 -14.08 -12.91 -2.50
C THR A 84 -14.50 -11.49 -2.07
N PHE A 85 -14.68 -10.57 -3.03
CA PHE A 85 -15.26 -9.24 -2.75
C PHE A 85 -16.63 -9.33 -2.05
N GLU A 86 -17.44 -10.32 -2.38
CA GLU A 86 -18.78 -10.53 -1.79
C GLU A 86 -18.73 -11.15 -0.38
N THR A 87 -17.74 -12.00 -0.10
CA THR A 87 -17.67 -12.76 1.15
C THR A 87 -16.72 -12.15 2.18
N ALA A 88 -15.95 -11.12 1.81
CA ALA A 88 -14.98 -10.48 2.68
C ALA A 88 -15.62 -9.92 3.97
N PRO A 89 -15.24 -10.38 5.18
CA PRO A 89 -15.78 -9.90 6.43
C PRO A 89 -15.38 -8.43 6.68
N PRO A 90 -15.97 -7.74 7.66
CA PRO A 90 -15.52 -6.40 8.02
C PRO A 90 -14.04 -6.38 8.45
N ILE A 91 -13.28 -5.40 7.96
CA ILE A 91 -11.84 -5.21 8.23
C ILE A 91 -11.59 -3.80 8.75
N ASP A 92 -10.49 -3.63 9.50
CA ASP A 92 -10.06 -2.34 10.02
C ASP A 92 -9.03 -1.68 9.09
N VAL A 93 -8.14 -2.46 8.48
CA VAL A 93 -7.09 -1.99 7.59
C VAL A 93 -7.22 -2.65 6.23
N LEU A 94 -7.25 -1.88 5.14
CA LEU A 94 -7.13 -2.41 3.78
C LEU A 94 -5.75 -2.12 3.23
N MET A 95 -5.04 -3.17 2.82
CA MET A 95 -3.72 -3.14 2.21
C MET A 95 -3.85 -3.41 0.71
N ILE A 96 -3.31 -2.53 -0.12
CA ILE A 96 -3.40 -2.63 -1.58
C ILE A 96 -2.00 -2.55 -2.20
N PRO A 97 -1.49 -3.65 -2.78
CA PRO A 97 -0.19 -3.65 -3.44
C PRO A 97 -0.26 -2.95 -4.79
N GLY A 98 0.90 -2.61 -5.34
CA GLY A 98 1.04 -2.29 -6.75
C GLY A 98 1.20 -3.56 -7.60
N GLY A 99 1.72 -3.36 -8.80
CA GLY A 99 1.95 -4.43 -9.77
C GLY A 99 1.28 -4.16 -11.10
N PHE A 100 1.85 -4.72 -12.16
CA PHE A 100 1.49 -4.46 -13.56
C PHE A 100 0.03 -4.79 -13.89
N GLY A 101 -0.62 -5.63 -13.10
CA GLY A 101 -2.06 -5.89 -13.18
C GLY A 101 -2.93 -4.64 -13.08
N GLY A 102 -2.46 -3.61 -12.37
CA GLY A 102 -3.22 -2.36 -12.18
C GLY A 102 -3.39 -1.51 -13.45
N TRP A 103 -2.75 -1.90 -14.56
CA TRP A 103 -2.89 -1.30 -15.88
C TRP A 103 -3.97 -1.96 -16.74
N ALA A 104 -4.61 -3.03 -16.24
CA ALA A 104 -5.63 -3.72 -17.01
C ALA A 104 -6.78 -2.76 -17.41
N PRO A 105 -7.25 -2.82 -18.67
CA PRO A 105 -8.33 -1.97 -19.14
C PRO A 105 -9.66 -2.33 -18.48
N ALA A 106 -10.62 -1.40 -18.52
CA ALA A 106 -11.99 -1.75 -18.18
C ALA A 106 -12.51 -2.87 -19.11
N PRO A 107 -13.31 -3.82 -18.61
CA PRO A 107 -13.90 -3.86 -17.26
C PRO A 107 -13.08 -4.66 -16.22
N ILE A 108 -11.83 -5.06 -16.52
CA ILE A 108 -11.08 -6.06 -15.73
C ILE A 108 -10.90 -5.66 -14.26
N LEU A 109 -10.80 -4.37 -13.96
CA LEU A 109 -10.60 -3.87 -12.60
C LEU A 109 -11.85 -3.20 -12.01
N ASP A 110 -12.99 -3.24 -12.71
CA ASP A 110 -14.19 -2.51 -12.29
C ASP A 110 -14.74 -3.04 -10.95
N SER A 111 -14.74 -4.37 -10.75
CA SER A 111 -15.11 -5.01 -9.49
C SER A 111 -14.15 -4.64 -8.35
N THR A 112 -12.86 -4.56 -8.66
CA THR A 112 -11.82 -4.09 -7.71
C THR A 112 -12.07 -2.62 -7.29
N TYR A 113 -12.38 -1.74 -8.25
CA TYR A 113 -12.70 -0.34 -7.96
C TYR A 113 -13.97 -0.18 -7.12
N ALA A 114 -15.00 -0.95 -7.45
CA ALA A 114 -16.25 -0.97 -6.69
C ALA A 114 -15.99 -1.38 -5.23
N PHE A 115 -15.25 -2.47 -5.02
CA PHE A 115 -14.89 -2.96 -3.69
C PHE A 115 -14.10 -1.92 -2.89
N ILE A 116 -13.07 -1.30 -3.46
CA ILE A 116 -12.28 -0.26 -2.77
C ILE A 116 -13.19 0.91 -2.34
N LYS A 117 -14.05 1.38 -3.24
CA LYS A 117 -14.94 2.52 -2.99
C LYS A 117 -15.98 2.23 -1.92
N GLU A 118 -16.52 1.01 -1.91
CA GLU A 118 -17.48 0.55 -0.92
C GLU A 118 -16.85 0.41 0.47
N ARG A 119 -15.63 -0.15 0.55
CA ARG A 119 -14.99 -0.49 1.82
C ARG A 119 -14.35 0.71 2.50
N TYR A 120 -13.78 1.66 1.74
CA TYR A 120 -13.02 2.77 2.32
C TYR A 120 -13.72 3.52 3.46
N PRO A 121 -15.01 3.91 3.37
CA PRO A 121 -15.69 4.65 4.44
C PRO A 121 -15.76 3.92 5.78
N THR A 122 -15.59 2.59 5.81
CA THR A 122 -15.64 1.78 7.04
C THR A 122 -14.25 1.47 7.61
N LEU A 123 -13.17 1.82 6.91
CA LEU A 123 -11.81 1.47 7.32
C LEU A 123 -11.30 2.42 8.41
N GLN A 124 -10.59 1.85 9.38
CA GLN A 124 -9.73 2.63 10.25
C GLN A 124 -8.52 3.16 9.48
N TYR A 125 -7.91 2.36 8.59
CA TYR A 125 -6.76 2.76 7.78
C TYR A 125 -6.81 2.17 6.36
N LEU A 126 -6.30 2.94 5.40
CA LEU A 126 -6.00 2.49 4.05
C LEU A 126 -4.49 2.56 3.83
N PHE A 127 -3.86 1.46 3.43
CA PHE A 127 -2.43 1.38 3.21
C PHE A 127 -2.15 0.88 1.78
N THR A 128 -1.38 1.63 0.99
CA THR A 128 -1.04 1.23 -0.38
C THR A 128 0.46 1.22 -0.60
N VAL A 129 0.94 0.26 -1.38
CA VAL A 129 2.33 0.22 -1.85
C VAL A 129 2.38 0.44 -3.35
N CYS A 130 3.41 1.13 -3.83
CA CYS A 130 3.72 1.29 -5.25
C CYS A 130 2.52 1.86 -6.03
N THR A 131 2.09 1.19 -7.09
CA THR A 131 0.94 1.61 -7.91
C THR A 131 -0.43 1.27 -7.30
N GLY A 132 -0.47 0.67 -6.10
CA GLY A 132 -1.72 0.50 -5.36
C GLY A 132 -2.43 1.83 -5.09
N SER A 133 -1.68 2.91 -4.86
CA SER A 133 -2.26 4.26 -4.71
C SER A 133 -2.94 4.75 -5.98
N ALA A 134 -2.49 4.32 -7.17
CA ALA A 134 -3.11 4.69 -8.42
C ALA A 134 -4.46 3.96 -8.64
N LEU A 135 -4.60 2.72 -8.19
CA LEU A 135 -5.89 2.02 -8.17
C LEU A 135 -6.90 2.76 -7.28
N VAL A 136 -6.45 3.20 -6.09
CA VAL A 136 -7.28 3.99 -5.18
C VAL A 136 -7.60 5.37 -5.77
N ALA A 137 -6.66 6.01 -6.46
CA ALA A 137 -6.90 7.30 -7.12
C ALA A 137 -8.03 7.19 -8.15
N ARG A 138 -8.09 6.11 -8.93
CA ARG A 138 -9.14 5.86 -9.93
C ARG A 138 -10.55 5.72 -9.34
N THR A 139 -10.68 5.43 -8.05
CA THR A 139 -11.99 5.38 -7.37
C THR A 139 -12.47 6.74 -6.85
N GLY A 140 -11.61 7.77 -6.90
CA GLY A 140 -11.84 9.10 -6.34
C GLY A 140 -11.55 9.20 -4.83
N VAL A 141 -11.15 8.10 -4.16
CA VAL A 141 -10.86 8.10 -2.72
C VAL A 141 -9.68 9.03 -2.35
N LEU A 142 -8.74 9.23 -3.28
CA LEU A 142 -7.59 10.14 -3.08
C LEU A 142 -7.84 11.58 -3.54
N ASP A 143 -9.03 11.93 -4.03
CA ASP A 143 -9.32 13.30 -4.51
C ASP A 143 -9.06 14.35 -3.41
N GLY A 144 -8.15 15.29 -3.68
CA GLY A 144 -7.76 16.36 -2.75
C GLY A 144 -6.79 15.96 -1.64
N LYS A 145 -6.40 14.68 -1.56
CA LYS A 145 -5.47 14.11 -0.57
C LYS A 145 -4.03 14.16 -1.05
N HIS A 146 -3.10 14.26 -0.11
CA HIS A 146 -1.68 14.02 -0.41
C HIS A 146 -1.42 12.52 -0.51
N ALA A 147 -0.70 12.13 -1.55
CA ALA A 147 -0.33 10.73 -1.76
C ALA A 147 0.98 10.63 -2.53
N THR A 148 1.59 9.46 -2.53
CA THR A 148 2.74 9.11 -3.37
C THR A 148 2.54 7.76 -4.04
N THR A 149 3.42 7.43 -4.98
CA THR A 149 3.48 6.16 -5.71
C THR A 149 4.93 5.87 -6.10
N ASN A 150 5.20 4.72 -6.72
CA ASN A 150 6.56 4.38 -7.10
C ASN A 150 7.09 5.29 -8.22
N LYS A 151 8.38 5.58 -8.13
CA LYS A 151 9.02 6.62 -8.96
C LYS A 151 9.14 6.21 -10.44
N ASN A 152 9.24 4.91 -10.71
CA ASN A 152 9.32 4.40 -12.07
C ASN A 152 7.99 4.49 -12.84
N ALA A 153 6.85 4.40 -12.17
CA ALA A 153 5.53 4.50 -12.81
C ALA A 153 4.92 5.90 -12.72
N TRP A 154 5.62 6.85 -12.08
CA TRP A 154 5.09 8.16 -11.69
C TRP A 154 4.34 8.89 -12.81
N ASP A 155 5.00 9.10 -13.95
CA ASP A 155 4.43 9.84 -15.08
C ASP A 155 3.26 9.11 -15.74
N ILE A 156 3.18 7.80 -15.56
CA ILE A 156 2.11 6.96 -16.14
C ILE A 156 0.86 7.00 -15.27
N VAL A 157 1.04 6.92 -13.94
CA VAL A 157 -0.08 6.66 -13.02
C VAL A 157 -0.63 7.90 -12.33
N THR A 158 0.19 8.95 -12.15
CA THR A 158 -0.29 10.21 -11.56
C THR A 158 -1.39 10.90 -12.40
N PRO A 159 -1.41 10.82 -13.75
CA PRO A 159 -2.53 11.32 -14.55
C PRO A 159 -3.87 10.61 -14.28
N TRP A 160 -3.87 9.40 -13.71
CA TRP A 160 -5.10 8.69 -13.35
C TRP A 160 -5.79 9.27 -12.11
N GLY A 161 -5.07 10.10 -11.34
CA GLY A 161 -5.57 10.83 -10.18
C GLY A 161 -5.27 12.32 -10.30
N PRO A 162 -5.91 13.05 -11.23
CA PRO A 162 -5.56 14.45 -11.50
C PRO A 162 -5.88 15.42 -10.36
N LYS A 163 -6.74 15.01 -9.42
CA LYS A 163 -7.09 15.79 -8.22
C LYS A 163 -6.28 15.39 -6.98
N VAL A 164 -5.42 14.39 -7.09
CA VAL A 164 -4.54 13.95 -6.00
C VAL A 164 -3.37 14.93 -5.90
N LYS A 165 -2.99 15.29 -4.67
CA LYS A 165 -1.83 16.13 -4.39
C LYS A 165 -0.58 15.26 -4.29
N TRP A 166 -0.08 14.82 -5.44
CA TRP A 166 1.04 13.90 -5.53
C TRP A 166 2.34 14.49 -4.97
N VAL A 167 3.01 13.76 -4.08
CA VAL A 167 4.32 14.11 -3.49
C VAL A 167 5.39 13.19 -4.07
N ALA A 168 6.17 13.72 -5.01
CA ALA A 168 7.12 12.98 -5.84
C ALA A 168 8.31 12.44 -5.06
N GLN A 169 8.85 13.23 -4.12
CA GLN A 169 10.10 12.88 -3.43
C GLN A 169 9.88 12.01 -2.20
N ALA A 170 8.65 11.84 -1.72
CA ALA A 170 8.37 11.06 -0.52
C ALA A 170 8.54 9.55 -0.74
N ARG A 171 9.17 8.86 0.23
CA ARG A 171 9.11 7.40 0.35
C ARG A 171 7.70 6.94 0.72
N TRP A 172 7.06 7.63 1.66
CA TRP A 172 5.64 7.46 1.98
C TRP A 172 5.00 8.77 2.42
N VAL A 173 3.67 8.85 2.28
CA VAL A 173 2.85 10.01 2.62
C VAL A 173 1.69 9.57 3.52
N THR A 174 1.35 10.40 4.50
CA THR A 174 0.24 10.18 5.43
C THR A 174 -0.75 11.34 5.41
N ASP A 175 -1.98 11.11 4.97
CA ASP A 175 -3.05 12.12 4.96
C ASP A 175 -4.29 11.57 5.69
N GLY A 176 -4.38 11.89 6.99
CA GLY A 176 -5.39 11.31 7.88
C GLY A 176 -5.18 9.81 8.07
N ASN A 177 -6.14 9.00 7.64
CA ASN A 177 -6.06 7.55 7.74
C ASN A 177 -5.52 6.85 6.49
N ILE A 178 -5.06 7.62 5.50
CA ILE A 178 -4.52 7.09 4.24
C ILE A 178 -3.00 7.14 4.30
N TRP A 179 -2.38 5.98 4.08
CA TRP A 179 -0.95 5.77 3.98
C TRP A 179 -0.64 5.27 2.57
N THR A 180 0.17 6.04 1.84
CA THR A 180 0.61 5.64 0.49
C THR A 180 2.13 5.60 0.47
N THR A 181 2.71 4.55 -0.10
CA THR A 181 4.16 4.38 -0.18
C THR A 181 4.63 4.24 -1.63
N SER A 182 5.93 4.41 -1.82
CA SER A 182 6.60 4.29 -3.11
C SER A 182 6.91 2.82 -3.42
N GLY A 183 8.13 2.50 -3.89
CA GLY A 183 8.49 1.12 -4.22
C GLY A 183 8.62 0.19 -3.00
N VAL A 184 8.95 -1.06 -3.26
CA VAL A 184 8.98 -2.19 -2.30
C VAL A 184 9.63 -1.86 -0.95
N ALA A 185 10.83 -1.26 -0.95
CA ALA A 185 11.53 -0.93 0.29
C ALA A 185 10.80 0.17 1.09
N ALA A 186 10.28 1.18 0.40
CA ALA A 186 9.47 2.22 1.02
C ALA A 186 8.12 1.67 1.54
N GLY A 187 7.61 0.59 0.94
CA GLY A 187 6.44 -0.15 1.44
C GLY A 187 6.71 -0.78 2.81
N ILE A 188 7.85 -1.45 2.97
CA ILE A 188 8.24 -2.04 4.26
C ILE A 188 8.49 -0.94 5.30
N ASP A 189 9.31 0.07 4.96
CA ASP A 189 9.60 1.20 5.84
C ASP A 189 8.33 1.95 6.26
N GLY A 190 7.42 2.20 5.30
CA GLY A 190 6.15 2.87 5.53
C GLY A 190 5.20 2.06 6.40
N PHE A 191 5.19 0.73 6.27
CA PHE A 191 4.37 -0.13 7.14
C PHE A 191 4.93 -0.17 8.56
N LEU A 192 6.25 -0.20 8.74
CA LEU A 192 6.88 -0.04 10.06
C LEU A 192 6.59 1.33 10.68
N ALA A 193 6.59 2.39 9.88
CA ALA A 193 6.18 3.72 10.33
C ALA A 193 4.69 3.79 10.70
N TRP A 194 3.84 3.04 10.00
CA TRP A 194 2.43 2.90 10.36
C TRP A 194 2.27 2.13 11.68
N ILE A 195 3.02 1.04 11.89
CA ILE A 195 3.04 0.30 13.16
C ILE A 195 3.43 1.25 14.31
N GLU A 196 4.49 2.04 14.14
CA GLU A 196 4.96 3.02 15.14
C GLU A 196 3.89 4.06 15.49
N ALA A 197 3.06 4.45 14.53
CA ALA A 197 2.01 5.43 14.72
C ALA A 197 0.72 4.86 15.37
N VAL A 198 0.53 3.53 15.35
CA VAL A 198 -0.75 2.88 15.67
C VAL A 198 -0.67 1.92 16.85
N TYR A 199 0.49 1.31 17.06
CA TYR A 199 0.77 0.37 18.15
C TYR A 199 1.72 1.02 19.17
N PRO A 200 1.96 0.39 20.35
CA PRO A 200 2.85 0.94 21.36
C PRO A 200 4.24 1.32 20.82
N PRO A 201 4.92 2.31 21.42
CA PRO A 201 6.13 2.93 20.85
C PRO A 201 7.25 1.95 20.48
N GLU A 202 7.38 0.85 21.22
CA GLU A 202 8.38 -0.19 20.98
C GLU A 202 8.02 -1.17 19.84
N ALA A 203 6.77 -1.21 19.39
CA ALA A 203 6.24 -2.21 18.45
C ALA A 203 7.05 -2.25 17.15
N ALA A 204 7.21 -1.11 16.48
CA ALA A 204 7.90 -1.03 15.20
C ALA A 204 9.38 -1.40 15.30
N THR A 205 10.04 -0.99 16.40
CA THR A 205 11.45 -1.32 16.65
C THR A 205 11.62 -2.81 16.89
N ASN A 206 10.76 -3.42 17.70
CA ASN A 206 10.80 -4.86 17.97
C ASN A 206 10.53 -5.68 16.71
N VAL A 207 9.55 -5.27 15.90
CA VAL A 207 9.24 -5.90 14.62
C VAL A 207 10.44 -5.80 13.66
N ALA A 208 11.02 -4.61 13.48
CA ALA A 208 12.17 -4.43 12.61
C ALA A 208 13.39 -5.26 13.06
N ASN A 209 13.68 -5.28 14.36
CA ASN A 209 14.75 -6.09 14.93
C ASN A 209 14.50 -7.59 14.75
N GLY A 210 13.28 -8.06 14.97
CA GLY A 210 12.91 -9.46 14.78
C GLY A 210 12.94 -9.90 13.31
N MET A 211 12.79 -8.97 12.37
CA MET A 211 12.99 -9.19 10.94
C MET A 211 14.46 -9.07 10.51
N GLU A 212 15.36 -8.64 11.40
CA GLU A 212 16.73 -8.19 11.07
C GLU A 212 16.75 -7.16 9.93
N TYR A 213 15.72 -6.30 9.88
CA TYR A 213 15.50 -5.34 8.81
C TYR A 213 16.04 -3.97 9.18
N VAL A 214 16.99 -3.46 8.39
CA VAL A 214 17.51 -2.10 8.53
C VAL A 214 16.51 -1.09 7.97
N ARG A 215 15.73 -0.48 8.87
CA ARG A 215 14.70 0.50 8.55
C ARG A 215 15.29 1.84 8.11
N ASN A 216 14.73 2.43 7.05
CA ASN A 216 14.91 3.84 6.73
C ASN A 216 13.71 4.66 7.25
N SER A 217 13.95 5.47 8.28
CA SER A 217 12.91 6.29 8.93
C SER A 217 12.62 7.62 8.23
N ASN A 218 13.34 7.98 7.16
CA ASN A 218 13.12 9.25 6.46
C ASN A 218 12.02 9.10 5.38
N SER A 219 10.83 9.63 5.67
CA SER A 219 9.69 9.59 4.75
C SER A 219 9.81 10.51 3.52
N THR A 220 10.70 11.51 3.57
CA THR A 220 10.68 12.65 2.64
C THR A 220 11.68 12.56 1.50
N ASN A 221 12.65 11.64 1.60
CA ASN A 221 13.74 11.52 0.64
C ASN A 221 13.78 10.11 0.03
N ASP A 222 13.10 9.94 -1.10
CA ASP A 222 13.22 8.77 -1.95
C ASP A 222 14.34 8.99 -2.99
N PRO A 223 15.48 8.28 -2.89
CA PRO A 223 16.58 8.44 -3.84
C PRO A 223 16.20 8.07 -5.28
N PHE A 224 15.14 7.28 -5.48
CA PHE A 224 14.64 6.92 -6.81
C PHE A 224 13.85 8.07 -7.47
N ALA A 225 13.47 9.11 -6.74
CA ALA A 225 12.85 10.29 -7.33
C ALA A 225 13.85 11.02 -8.24
N ALA A 226 15.05 11.29 -7.74
CA ALA A 226 16.13 11.91 -8.52
C ALA A 226 16.53 11.05 -9.74
N LEU A 227 16.60 9.72 -9.58
CA LEU A 227 16.88 8.78 -10.68
C LEU A 227 15.86 8.88 -11.82
N ASN A 228 14.61 9.23 -11.52
CA ASN A 228 13.55 9.41 -12.51
C ASN A 228 13.30 10.88 -12.88
N GLY A 229 14.17 11.80 -12.46
CA GLY A 229 14.03 13.24 -12.74
C GLY A 229 12.83 13.89 -12.05
N LEU A 230 12.33 13.30 -10.97
CA LEU A 230 11.14 13.75 -10.27
C LEU A 230 11.49 14.75 -9.17
N THR A 231 10.72 15.83 -9.09
CA THR A 231 10.78 16.84 -8.03
C THR A 231 9.36 17.20 -7.60
N ASP A 232 9.19 17.62 -6.35
CA ASP A 232 7.90 18.07 -5.86
C ASP A 232 7.51 19.37 -6.57
N ALA A 233 6.39 19.38 -7.28
CA ALA A 233 5.87 20.58 -7.92
C ALA A 233 5.06 21.42 -6.91
N ASN A 234 5.18 22.75 -6.96
CA ASN A 234 4.25 23.71 -6.31
C ASN A 234 3.94 23.45 -4.82
N ASN A 235 4.94 23.29 -3.96
CA ASN A 235 4.77 23.06 -2.52
C ASN A 235 3.93 21.82 -2.17
N SER A 236 3.93 20.76 -2.98
CA SER A 236 3.41 19.45 -2.59
C SER A 236 4.31 18.85 -1.48
N THR A 237 4.22 19.37 -0.27
CA THR A 237 5.02 18.90 0.86
C THR A 237 4.38 17.65 1.41
N ASN A 238 5.20 16.65 1.75
CA ASN A 238 4.74 15.54 2.56
C ASN A 238 4.17 16.11 3.87
N PRO A 239 2.84 16.01 4.13
CA PRO A 239 2.30 16.42 5.41
C PRO A 239 3.09 15.70 6.50
N SER A 240 3.57 16.44 7.51
CA SER A 240 4.18 15.81 8.67
C SER A 240 3.19 14.77 9.20
N PRO A 241 3.64 13.57 9.60
CA PRO A 241 2.78 12.61 10.26
C PRO A 241 2.23 13.32 11.49
N LYS A 242 1.01 13.84 11.38
CA LYS A 242 0.26 14.29 12.54
C LYS A 242 0.03 13.01 13.30
N TYR A 243 0.82 12.78 14.34
CA TYR A 243 0.64 11.65 15.24
C TYR A 243 -0.86 11.53 15.51
N ALA A 244 -1.46 10.48 14.94
CA ALA A 244 -2.82 10.13 15.30
C ALA A 244 -2.78 9.86 16.81
N LEU A 245 -3.79 10.41 17.50
CA LEU A 245 -4.05 10.35 18.93
C LEU A 245 -3.26 9.28 19.71
N ILE A 246 -2.61 9.70 20.81
CA ILE A 246 -1.93 8.83 21.77
C ILE A 246 -2.79 7.60 22.06
N VAL A 247 -2.34 6.44 21.57
CA VAL A 247 -2.85 5.13 21.93
C VAL A 247 -2.12 4.74 23.21
N ILE A 248 -2.86 4.62 24.32
CA ILE A 248 -2.43 4.01 25.59
C ILE A 248 -3.24 2.75 25.81
#